data_AF-V5V487-F1
#
_entry.id   AF-V5V487-F1
#
_cell.length_a   1.000
_cell.length_b   1.000
_cell.length_c   1.000
_cell.angle_alpha   90.00
_cell.angle_beta   90.00
_cell.angle_gamma   90.00
#
_symmetry.space_group_name_H-M   'P 1'
#
loop_
_entity.id
_entity.type
_entity.pdbx_description
1 polymer ?
#
loop_
_entity_poly.entity_id
_entity_poly.type
_entity_poly.pdbx_seq_one_letter_code
_entity_poly.pdbx_strand_id
1 'polypeptide(L)'
;MPLSLGLMQLTVLPEAEMPRVARLLAERAQGEEAPRSEAIIELITTIVLYKFTELSREEVLRMLGFTTEELKRTRFYREVYAEAREEGLHQGLQQGLQEGEVLVILRQLRRRFGSVPRDLEERIRQLSISQIEALAEALLDFRELEEVAAWLAHSC
;
A
#
# COMPACT_ATOMS: atom_id res chain seq x y z
N MET A 1 30.35 -25.43 7.83
CA MET A 1 29.85 -24.55 8.92
C MET A 1 28.36 -24.77 9.14
N PRO A 2 27.86 -24.86 10.38
CA PRO A 2 26.42 -24.88 10.66
C PRO A 2 25.71 -23.62 10.14
N LEU A 3 24.45 -23.74 9.68
CA LEU A 3 23.66 -22.60 9.18
C LEU A 3 23.41 -21.55 10.27
N SER A 4 23.17 -21.98 11.50
CA SER A 4 22.99 -21.10 12.66
C SER A 4 24.19 -20.18 12.92
N LEU A 5 25.41 -20.73 12.84
CA LEU A 5 26.63 -19.94 13.00
C LEU A 5 26.82 -18.95 11.85
N GLY A 6 26.48 -19.35 10.63
CA GLY A 6 26.50 -18.45 9.47
C GLY A 6 25.54 -17.28 9.60
N LEU A 7 24.31 -17.52 10.07
CA LEU A 7 23.33 -16.46 10.34
C LEU A 7 23.86 -15.46 11.39
N MET A 8 24.47 -15.96 12.47
CA MET A 8 25.12 -15.10 13.46
C MET A 8 26.25 -14.26 12.85
N GLN A 9 27.07 -14.85 11.97
CA GLN A 9 28.14 -14.12 11.30
C GLN A 9 27.62 -12.95 10.45
N LEU A 10 26.48 -13.10 9.78
CA LEU A 10 25.89 -11.99 9.01
C LEU A 10 25.66 -10.74 9.88
N THR A 11 25.28 -10.90 11.15
CA THR A 11 25.04 -9.75 12.03
C THR A 11 26.30 -8.90 12.29
N VAL A 12 27.50 -9.50 12.22
CA VAL A 12 28.77 -8.84 12.59
C VAL A 12 29.73 -8.61 11.42
N LEU A 13 29.58 -9.32 10.30
CA LEU A 13 30.50 -9.21 9.15
C LEU A 13 30.52 -7.82 8.52
N PRO A 14 31.65 -7.29 8.03
CA PRO A 14 31.68 -6.06 7.23
C PRO A 14 30.78 -6.15 5.99
N GLU A 15 30.21 -5.03 5.55
CA GLU A 15 29.35 -4.97 4.36
C GLU A 15 30.04 -5.48 3.09
N ALA A 16 31.34 -5.26 2.94
CA ALA A 16 32.09 -5.75 1.79
C ALA A 16 32.15 -7.29 1.71
N GLU A 17 32.05 -7.98 2.85
CA GLU A 17 32.18 -9.44 2.94
C GLU A 17 30.83 -10.15 3.06
N MET A 18 29.81 -9.46 3.58
CA MET A 18 28.47 -10.01 3.81
C MET A 18 27.82 -10.62 2.56
N PRO A 19 27.81 -9.98 1.36
CA PRO A 19 27.10 -10.50 0.19
C PRO A 19 27.50 -11.92 -0.16
N ARG A 20 28.80 -12.23 -0.07
CA ARG A 20 29.34 -13.57 -0.36
C ARG A 20 28.82 -14.60 0.63
N VAL A 21 28.84 -14.29 1.93
CA VAL A 21 28.37 -15.20 2.98
C VAL A 21 26.85 -15.37 2.92
N ALA A 22 26.12 -14.27 2.67
CA ALA A 22 24.67 -14.29 2.58
C ALA A 22 24.20 -15.16 1.39
N ARG A 23 24.85 -15.05 0.23
CA ARG A 23 24.58 -15.91 -0.93
C ARG A 23 24.87 -17.40 -0.66
N LEU A 24 25.99 -17.71 -0.02
CA LEU A 24 26.29 -19.11 0.35
C LEU A 24 25.25 -19.69 1.32
N LEU A 25 24.78 -18.91 2.28
CA LEU A 25 23.74 -19.35 3.21
C LEU A 25 22.39 -19.49 2.51
N ALA A 26 22.10 -18.61 1.56
CA ALA A 26 20.91 -18.64 0.75
C ALA A 26 20.81 -19.92 -0.09
N GLU A 27 21.87 -20.25 -0.83
CA GLU A 27 21.96 -21.49 -1.62
C GLU A 27 21.76 -22.74 -0.76
N ARG A 28 22.32 -22.74 0.45
CA ARG A 28 22.16 -23.87 1.38
C ARG A 28 20.75 -23.94 1.97
N ALA A 29 20.12 -22.81 2.22
CA ALA A 29 18.74 -22.75 2.71
C ALA A 29 17.75 -23.35 1.70
N GLN A 30 18.01 -23.22 0.39
CA GLN A 30 17.18 -23.83 -0.66
C GLN A 30 17.23 -25.37 -0.64
N GLY A 31 18.28 -25.96 -0.09
CA GLY A 31 18.40 -27.41 0.08
C GLY A 31 17.72 -27.96 1.34
N GLU A 32 17.17 -27.09 2.20
CA GLU A 32 16.44 -27.50 3.40
C GLU A 32 14.95 -27.68 3.10
N GLU A 33 14.28 -28.54 3.87
CA GLU A 33 12.83 -28.73 3.75
C GLU A 33 12.05 -27.58 4.41
N ALA A 34 10.86 -27.30 3.88
CA ALA A 34 9.93 -26.38 4.52
C ALA A 34 9.44 -26.97 5.87
N PRO A 35 9.22 -26.14 6.90
CA PRO A 35 9.27 -24.68 6.91
C PRO A 35 10.66 -24.10 7.23
N ARG A 36 11.67 -24.96 7.39
CA ARG A 36 13.01 -24.54 7.84
C ARG A 36 13.72 -23.68 6.80
N SER A 37 13.64 -24.04 5.52
CA SER A 37 14.16 -23.23 4.43
C SER A 37 13.57 -21.81 4.43
N GLU A 38 12.24 -21.70 4.52
CA GLU A 38 11.51 -20.42 4.56
C GLU A 38 11.98 -19.54 5.73
N ALA A 39 12.12 -20.11 6.93
CA ALA A 39 12.60 -19.39 8.11
C ALA A 39 14.04 -18.88 7.95
N ILE A 40 14.92 -19.67 7.33
CA ILE A 40 16.31 -19.26 7.11
C ILE A 40 16.38 -18.13 6.06
N ILE A 41 15.63 -18.26 4.96
CA ILE A 41 15.54 -17.22 3.93
C ILE A 41 15.03 -15.91 4.52
N GLU A 42 14.00 -15.97 5.36
CA GLU A 42 13.43 -14.83 6.07
C GLU A 42 14.49 -14.12 6.94
N LEU A 43 15.26 -14.88 7.72
CA LEU A 43 16.32 -14.34 8.57
C LEU A 43 17.46 -13.71 7.75
N ILE A 44 17.95 -14.38 6.71
CA ILE A 44 19.01 -13.84 5.83
C ILE A 44 18.55 -12.53 5.23
N THR A 45 17.34 -12.51 4.66
CA THR A 45 16.77 -11.33 4.02
C THR A 45 16.61 -10.17 5.01
N THR A 46 16.15 -10.46 6.23
CA THR A 46 15.96 -9.46 7.29
C THR A 46 17.29 -8.83 7.72
N ILE A 47 18.32 -9.65 7.97
CA ILE A 47 19.64 -9.17 8.38
C ILE A 47 20.26 -8.29 7.28
N VAL A 48 20.13 -8.72 6.02
CA VAL A 48 20.69 -8.01 4.87
C VAL A 48 19.97 -6.68 4.63
N LEU A 49 18.63 -6.65 4.66
CA LEU A 49 17.87 -5.41 4.51
C LEU A 49 18.21 -4.39 5.60
N TYR A 50 18.39 -4.86 6.84
CA TYR A 50 18.75 -3.96 7.95
C TYR A 50 20.15 -3.36 7.77
N LYS A 51 21.09 -4.11 7.20
CA LYS A 51 22.46 -3.65 7.00
C LYS A 51 22.64 -2.79 5.74
N PHE A 52 21.95 -3.14 4.66
CA PHE A 52 22.03 -2.43 3.38
C PHE A 52 20.80 -1.54 3.18
N THR A 53 20.74 -0.43 3.92
CA THR A 53 19.60 0.50 3.91
C THR A 53 19.39 1.21 2.58
N GLU A 54 20.45 1.36 1.78
CA GLU A 54 20.41 1.99 0.46
C GLU A 54 20.01 1.03 -0.67
N LEU A 55 20.02 -0.28 -0.42
CA LEU A 55 19.62 -1.26 -1.43
C LEU A 55 18.11 -1.42 -1.45
N SER A 56 17.54 -1.43 -2.66
CA SER A 56 16.17 -1.86 -2.87
C SER A 56 16.02 -3.35 -2.54
N ARG A 57 14.79 -3.73 -2.20
CA ARG A 57 14.41 -5.14 -2.03
C ARG A 57 14.82 -6.01 -3.23
N GLU A 58 14.66 -5.50 -4.45
CA GLU A 58 14.99 -6.26 -5.66
C GLU A 58 16.50 -6.49 -5.78
N GLU A 59 17.32 -5.49 -5.44
CA GLU A 59 18.77 -5.62 -5.40
C GLU A 59 19.23 -6.61 -4.33
N VAL A 60 18.61 -6.59 -3.15
CA VAL A 60 18.87 -7.58 -2.10
C VAL A 60 18.54 -9.00 -2.58
N LEU A 61 17.38 -9.22 -3.18
CA LEU A 61 17.00 -10.54 -3.69
C LEU A 61 17.96 -11.03 -4.77
N ARG A 62 18.33 -10.15 -5.71
CA ARG A 62 19.32 -10.43 -6.76
C ARG A 62 20.69 -10.76 -6.19
N MET A 63 21.10 -10.06 -5.13
CA MET A 63 22.35 -10.32 -4.42
C MET A 63 22.35 -11.71 -3.78
N LEU A 64 21.22 -12.09 -3.16
CA LEU A 64 21.04 -13.38 -2.48
C LEU A 64 20.80 -14.56 -3.43
N GLY A 65 20.44 -14.29 -4.70
CA GLY A 65 20.09 -15.33 -5.65
C GLY A 65 18.68 -15.90 -5.45
N PHE A 66 17.79 -15.09 -4.86
CA PHE A 66 16.39 -15.46 -4.62
C PHE A 66 15.44 -14.74 -5.56
N THR A 67 14.29 -15.38 -5.79
CA THR A 67 13.15 -14.79 -6.47
C THR A 67 12.17 -14.19 -5.47
N THR A 68 11.37 -13.23 -5.93
CA THR A 68 10.25 -12.68 -5.15
C THR A 68 9.25 -13.78 -4.74
N GLU A 69 9.10 -14.83 -5.56
CA GLU A 69 8.20 -15.96 -5.28
C GLU A 69 8.67 -16.82 -4.10
N GLU A 70 9.98 -17.00 -3.92
CA GLU A 70 10.52 -17.68 -2.73
C GLU A 70 10.28 -16.84 -1.47
N LEU A 71 10.51 -15.53 -1.55
CA LEU A 71 10.27 -14.63 -0.41
C LEU A 71 8.78 -14.55 -0.04
N LYS A 72 7.87 -14.64 -1.01
CA LYS A 72 6.42 -14.69 -0.78
C LYS A 72 5.94 -15.89 0.04
N ARG A 73 6.74 -16.96 0.13
CA ARG A 73 6.41 -18.15 0.95
C ARG A 73 6.69 -17.95 2.42
N THR A 74 7.64 -17.07 2.74
CA THR A 74 8.00 -16.75 4.13
C THR A 74 6.79 -16.26 4.92
N ARG A 75 6.79 -16.56 6.22
CA ARG A 75 5.66 -16.24 7.08
C ARG A 75 5.52 -14.73 7.23
N PHE A 76 6.63 -14.05 7.52
CA PHE A 76 6.66 -12.60 7.69
C PHE A 76 6.14 -11.88 6.45
N TYR A 77 6.56 -12.30 5.25
CA TYR A 77 6.06 -11.67 4.01
C TYR A 77 4.55 -11.82 3.86
N ARG A 78 3.99 -13.01 4.15
CA ARG A 78 2.55 -13.25 4.02
C ARG A 78 1.74 -12.41 5.00
N GLU A 79 2.20 -12.28 6.24
CA GLU A 79 1.54 -11.45 7.26
C GLU A 79 1.53 -9.97 6.83
N VAL A 80 2.70 -9.40 6.51
CA VAL A 80 2.81 -8.01 6.07
C VAL A 80 2.03 -7.75 4.78
N TYR A 81 2.05 -8.68 3.82
CA TYR A 81 1.29 -8.54 2.58
C TYR A 81 -0.22 -8.61 2.82
N ALA A 82 -0.69 -9.46 3.74
CA ALA A 82 -2.10 -9.56 4.08
C ALA A 82 -2.62 -8.27 4.72
N GLU A 83 -1.88 -7.71 5.68
CA GLU A 83 -2.20 -6.43 6.33
C GLU A 83 -2.24 -5.28 5.31
N ALA A 84 -1.19 -5.15 4.48
CA ALA A 84 -1.14 -4.12 3.44
C ALA A 84 -2.27 -4.26 2.41
N ARG A 85 -2.66 -5.50 2.08
CA ARG A 85 -3.78 -5.76 1.18
C ARG A 85 -5.13 -5.39 1.80
N GLU A 86 -5.32 -5.68 3.08
CA GLU A 86 -6.54 -5.30 3.81
C GLU A 86 -6.67 -3.78 3.90
N GLU A 87 -5.61 -3.08 4.28
CA GLU A 87 -5.59 -1.62 4.33
C GLU A 87 -5.85 -1.01 2.94
N GLY A 88 -5.18 -1.51 1.91
CA GLY A 88 -5.38 -1.05 0.53
C GLY A 88 -6.80 -1.29 0.02
N LEU A 89 -7.44 -2.40 0.39
CA LEU A 89 -8.83 -2.68 0.05
C LEU A 89 -9.77 -1.70 0.76
N HIS A 90 -9.54 -1.43 2.06
CA HIS A 90 -10.35 -0.48 2.82
C HIS A 90 -10.24 0.95 2.26
N GLN A 91 -9.02 1.42 1.98
CA GLN A 91 -8.80 2.73 1.36
C GLN A 91 -9.43 2.82 -0.03
N GLY A 92 -9.24 1.79 -0.87
CA GLY A 92 -9.82 1.74 -2.21
C GLY A 92 -11.35 1.72 -2.21
N LEU A 93 -11.97 1.02 -1.25
CA LEU A 93 -13.43 1.01 -1.09
C LEU A 93 -13.96 2.39 -0.68
N GLN A 94 -13.30 3.06 0.27
CA GLN A 94 -13.70 4.41 0.70
C GLN A 94 -13.57 5.43 -0.43
N GLN A 95 -12.43 5.42 -1.15
CA GLN A 95 -12.22 6.28 -2.31
C GLN A 95 -13.25 6.01 -3.42
N GLY A 96 -13.50 4.73 -3.73
CA GLY A 96 -14.47 4.34 -4.74
C GLY A 96 -15.90 4.75 -4.39
N LEU A 97 -16.28 4.69 -3.11
CA LEU A 97 -17.58 5.17 -2.64
C LEU A 97 -17.69 6.69 -2.79
N GLN A 98 -16.70 7.44 -2.30
CA GLN A 98 -16.66 8.89 -2.39
C GLN A 98 -16.71 9.37 -3.85
N GLU A 99 -15.88 8.81 -4.73
CA GLU A 99 -15.89 9.14 -6.16
C GLU A 99 -17.23 8.82 -6.81
N GLY A 100 -17.83 7.68 -6.45
CA GLY A 100 -19.15 7.27 -6.94
C GLY A 100 -20.25 8.27 -6.56
N GLU A 101 -20.30 8.68 -5.30
CA GLU A 101 -21.29 9.64 -4.81
C GLU A 101 -21.11 11.03 -5.43
N VAL A 102 -19.86 11.52 -5.51
CA VAL A 102 -19.54 12.78 -6.20
C VAL A 102 -20.03 12.73 -7.65
N LEU A 103 -19.75 11.64 -8.38
CA LEU A 103 -20.20 11.49 -9.76
C LEU A 103 -21.73 11.54 -9.88
N VAL A 104 -22.44 10.91 -8.93
CA VAL A 104 -23.90 10.97 -8.88
C VAL A 104 -24.39 12.40 -8.63
N ILE A 105 -23.83 13.10 -7.65
CA ILE A 105 -24.20 14.49 -7.34
C ILE A 105 -23.96 15.41 -8.53
N LEU A 106 -22.78 15.34 -9.16
CA LEU A 106 -22.47 16.14 -10.33
C LEU A 106 -23.43 15.85 -11.50
N ARG A 107 -23.82 14.59 -11.71
CA ARG A 107 -24.83 14.24 -12.73
C ARG A 107 -26.21 14.79 -12.38
N GLN A 108 -26.61 14.78 -11.11
CA GLN A 108 -27.88 15.35 -10.66
C GLN A 108 -27.91 16.87 -10.84
N LEU A 109 -26.86 17.56 -10.39
CA LEU A 109 -26.68 19.00 -10.58
C LEU A 109 -26.75 19.37 -12.06
N ARG A 110 -26.02 18.63 -12.91
CA ARG A 110 -26.02 18.90 -14.35
C ARG A 110 -27.39 18.68 -15.00
N ARG A 111 -28.15 17.71 -14.51
CA ARG A 111 -29.51 17.42 -15.01
C ARG A 111 -30.53 18.47 -14.56
N ARG A 112 -30.42 19.00 -13.33
CA ARG A 112 -31.37 19.97 -12.77
C ARG A 112 -31.07 21.41 -13.20
N PHE A 113 -29.79 21.79 -13.19
CA PHE A 113 -29.35 23.18 -13.32
C PHE A 113 -28.52 23.45 -14.58
N GLY A 114 -28.21 22.42 -15.38
CA GLY A 114 -27.46 22.57 -16.62
C GLY A 114 -25.94 22.52 -16.41
N SER A 115 -25.18 23.48 -16.92
CA SER A 115 -23.72 23.46 -16.75
C SER A 115 -23.32 23.75 -15.31
N VAL A 116 -22.48 22.91 -14.71
CA VAL A 116 -21.89 23.15 -13.39
C VAL A 116 -20.53 23.82 -13.58
N PRO A 117 -20.26 24.98 -12.95
CA PRO A 117 -18.97 25.65 -13.01
C PRO A 117 -17.85 24.78 -12.45
N ARG A 118 -16.68 24.84 -13.09
CA ARG A 118 -15.52 24.01 -12.74
C ARG A 118 -15.11 24.13 -11.27
N ASP A 119 -15.09 25.36 -10.74
CA ASP A 119 -14.72 25.62 -9.35
C ASP A 119 -15.68 24.91 -8.36
N LEU A 120 -16.96 24.81 -8.72
CA LEU A 120 -17.95 24.08 -7.93
C LEU A 120 -17.71 22.57 -7.99
N GLU A 121 -17.38 22.05 -9.17
CA GLU A 121 -17.05 20.63 -9.34
C GLU A 121 -15.81 20.24 -8.53
N GLU A 122 -14.78 21.08 -8.52
CA GLU A 122 -13.55 20.86 -7.76
C GLU A 122 -13.81 20.87 -6.25
N ARG A 123 -14.66 21.79 -5.76
CA ARG A 123 -15.07 21.82 -4.34
C ARG A 123 -15.88 20.58 -3.95
N ILE A 124 -16.81 20.12 -4.79
CA ILE A 124 -17.61 18.92 -4.54
C ILE A 124 -16.71 17.67 -4.47
N ARG A 125 -15.68 17.58 -5.32
CA ARG A 125 -14.72 16.47 -5.32
C ARG A 125 -13.87 16.37 -4.05
N GLN A 126 -13.74 17.46 -3.30
CA GLN A 126 -12.95 17.50 -2.07
C GLN A 126 -13.78 17.23 -0.81
N LEU A 127 -15.11 17.10 -0.94
CA LEU A 127 -16.00 16.80 0.18
C LEU A 127 -15.74 15.40 0.71
N SER A 128 -15.76 15.25 2.04
CA SER A 128 -15.86 13.94 2.69
C SER A 128 -17.18 13.25 2.36
N ILE A 129 -17.25 11.93 2.51
CA ILE A 129 -18.46 11.12 2.26
C ILE A 129 -19.68 11.70 3.00
N SER A 130 -19.54 12.01 4.29
CA SER A 130 -20.64 12.58 5.08
C SER A 130 -21.11 13.95 4.58
N GLN A 131 -20.20 14.78 4.05
CA GLN A 131 -20.58 16.04 3.42
C GLN A 131 -21.28 15.82 2.08
N ILE A 132 -20.90 14.79 1.31
CA ILE A 132 -21.56 14.45 0.04
C ILE A 132 -22.98 13.95 0.32
N GLU A 133 -23.17 13.08 1.33
CA GLU A 133 -24.48 12.62 1.78
C GLU A 133 -25.37 13.77 2.24
N ALA A 134 -24.84 14.69 3.06
CA ALA A 134 -25.59 15.87 3.50
C ALA A 134 -25.94 16.81 2.33
N LEU A 135 -25.04 16.98 1.37
CA LEU A 135 -25.32 17.71 0.13
C LEU A 135 -26.39 17.00 -0.70
N ALA A 136 -26.40 15.66 -0.75
CA ALA A 136 -27.39 14.88 -1.49
C ALA A 136 -28.81 15.12 -0.97
N GLU A 137 -28.98 15.20 0.35
CA GLU A 137 -30.25 15.51 0.98
C GLU A 137 -30.67 16.96 0.73
N ALA A 138 -29.78 17.91 1.02
CA ALA A 138 -30.05 19.34 0.83
C ALA A 138 -30.34 19.70 -0.63
N LEU A 139 -29.71 18.98 -1.57
CA LEU A 139 -29.92 19.16 -3.00
C LEU A 139 -31.39 19.00 -3.38
N LEU A 140 -32.17 18.17 -2.68
CA LEU A 140 -33.59 17.97 -2.97
C LEU A 140 -34.40 19.26 -2.85
N ASP A 141 -34.03 20.15 -1.93
CA ASP A 141 -34.74 21.40 -1.64
C ASP A 141 -34.27 22.59 -2.49
N PHE A 142 -33.07 22.50 -3.09
CA PHE A 142 -32.51 23.58 -3.90
C PHE A 142 -33.27 23.83 -5.20
N ARG A 143 -33.43 25.10 -5.54
CA ARG A 143 -34.12 25.61 -6.74
C ARG A 143 -33.14 26.18 -7.75
N GLU A 144 -31.98 26.64 -7.30
CA GLU A 144 -30.94 27.20 -8.15
C GLU A 144 -29.53 26.79 -7.72
N LEU A 145 -28.55 27.03 -8.59
CA LEU A 145 -27.18 26.56 -8.40
C LEU A 145 -26.43 27.40 -7.34
N GLU A 146 -26.84 28.64 -7.14
CA GLU A 146 -26.34 29.58 -6.15
C GLU A 146 -26.52 29.04 -4.73
N GLU A 147 -27.60 28.30 -4.46
CA GLU A 147 -27.85 27.64 -3.17
C GLU A 147 -26.82 26.54 -2.89
N VAL A 148 -26.37 25.82 -3.91
CA VAL A 148 -25.29 24.82 -3.79
C VAL A 148 -23.97 25.51 -3.46
N ALA A 149 -23.66 26.62 -4.14
CA ALA A 149 -22.45 27.40 -3.89
C ALA A 149 -22.44 27.99 -2.47
N ALA A 150 -23.59 28.48 -2.00
CA ALA A 150 -23.79 28.96 -0.64
C ALA A 150 -23.64 27.82 0.38
N TRP A 151 -24.25 26.66 0.15
CA TRP A 151 -24.13 25.51 1.03
C TRP A 151 -22.67 25.07 1.21
N LEU A 152 -21.93 24.95 0.10
CA LEU A 152 -20.51 24.58 0.13
C LEU A 152 -19.64 25.62 0.84
N ALA A 153 -20.10 26.88 0.98
CA ALA A 153 -19.35 27.93 1.67
C ALA A 153 -19.55 27.92 3.20
N HIS A 154 -20.62 27.27 3.68
CA HIS A 154 -20.95 27.19 5.10
C HIS A 154 -20.70 25.79 5.70
N SER A 155 -20.72 24.75 4.87
CA SER A 155 -20.63 23.33 5.27
C SER A 155 -19.25 22.70 5.03
N CYS A 156 -18.25 23.50 4.60
CA CYS A 156 -16.87 23.09 4.33
C CYS A 156 -15.87 23.91 5.13
#